data_AF-A0AAD4YK56-F1
#
_entry.id   AF-A0AAD4YK56-F1
#
_cell.length_a   1.000
_cell.length_b   1.000
_cell.length_c   1.000
_cell.angle_alpha   90.00
_cell.angle_beta   90.00
_cell.angle_gamma   90.00
#
_symmetry.space_group_name_H-M   'P 1'
#
loop_
_entity.id
_entity.type
_entity.pdbx_description
1 polymer ?
#
loop_
_entity_poly.entity_id
_entity_poly.type
_entity_poly.pdbx_seq_one_letter_code
_entity_poly.pdbx_strand_id
1 'polypeptide(L)'
;MAVPKEEKHFVLVHGACHGSWCWYKIKPRLESAGHRVTALDLAASGINTKAIQDVHSLAEYSEPLLEFIASIGPEEKVILVSHRKFLLLFS
;
A
#
# COMPACT_ATOMS: atom_id res chain seq x y z
N MET A 1 27.09 16.83 -12.53
CA MET A 1 25.71 17.37 -12.50
C MET A 1 24.83 16.33 -11.83
N ALA A 2 24.23 16.63 -10.68
CA ALA A 2 23.32 15.71 -10.01
C ALA A 2 22.01 15.67 -10.80
N VAL A 3 21.58 14.47 -11.22
CA VAL A 3 20.26 14.27 -11.82
C VAL A 3 19.23 14.69 -10.76
N PRO A 4 18.24 15.55 -11.08
CA PRO A 4 17.16 15.87 -10.15
C PRO A 4 16.51 14.56 -9.71
N LYS A 5 16.53 14.31 -8.41
CA LYS A 5 15.93 13.10 -7.85
C LYS A 5 14.42 13.31 -7.90
N GLU A 6 13.76 12.69 -8.87
CA GLU A 6 12.31 12.79 -9.04
C GLU A 6 11.63 12.26 -7.77
N GLU A 7 10.86 13.11 -7.10
CA GLU A 7 9.99 12.70 -6.00
C GLU A 7 8.94 11.74 -6.56
N LYS A 8 8.78 10.58 -5.91
CA LYS A 8 7.81 9.57 -6.29
C LYS A 8 6.97 9.21 -5.08
N HIS A 9 5.73 8.84 -5.32
CA HIS A 9 4.84 8.36 -4.29
C HIS A 9 4.77 6.83 -4.31
N PHE A 10 5.29 6.19 -3.27
CA PHE A 10 5.22 4.74 -3.09
C PHE A 10 4.01 4.36 -2.26
N VAL A 11 3.25 3.40 -2.76
CA VAL A 11 2.08 2.82 -2.09
C VAL A 11 2.43 1.37 -1.77
N LEU A 12 2.62 1.07 -0.49
CA LEU A 12 3.11 -0.21 -0.01
C LEU A 12 1.94 -1.05 0.49
N VAL A 13 1.74 -2.21 -0.13
CA VAL A 13 0.65 -3.13 0.17
C VAL A 13 1.22 -4.45 0.68
N HIS A 14 0.77 -4.85 1.87
CA HIS A 14 1.22 -6.09 2.50
C HIS A 14 0.54 -7.33 1.87
N GLY A 15 1.14 -8.51 2.10
CA GLY A 15 0.51 -9.79 1.76
C GLY A 15 -0.45 -10.26 2.86
N ALA A 16 -1.19 -11.35 2.62
CA ALA A 16 -2.12 -11.92 3.60
C ALA A 16 -1.45 -12.20 4.97
N CYS A 17 -2.23 -12.04 6.05
CA CYS A 17 -1.84 -12.22 7.46
C CYS A 17 -0.76 -11.25 7.98
N HIS A 18 -0.40 -10.23 7.20
CA HIS A 18 0.48 -9.14 7.63
C HIS A 18 -0.31 -7.84 7.69
N GLY A 19 0.35 -6.75 8.05
CA GLY A 19 -0.19 -5.39 7.98
C GLY A 19 0.87 -4.43 7.46
N SER A 20 0.54 -3.14 7.42
CA SER A 20 1.42 -2.02 7.06
C SER A 20 2.74 -2.02 7.86
N TRP A 21 2.71 -2.56 9.08
CA TRP A 21 3.87 -2.72 9.97
C TRP A 21 5.04 -3.47 9.33
N CYS A 22 4.82 -4.36 8.35
CA CYS A 22 5.92 -5.09 7.72
C CYS A 22 6.88 -4.16 6.95
N TRP A 23 6.44 -2.95 6.60
CA TRP A 23 7.21 -1.95 5.87
C TRP A 23 8.03 -1.02 6.78
N TYR A 24 8.07 -1.24 8.10
CA TYR A 24 8.71 -0.32 9.05
C TYR A 24 10.18 0.01 8.75
N LYS A 25 10.94 -0.91 8.10
CA LYS A 25 12.33 -0.66 7.70
C LYS A 25 12.45 0.08 6.36
N ILE A 26 11.49 -0.11 5.47
CA ILE A 26 11.54 0.39 4.08
C ILE A 26 10.98 1.80 4.01
N LYS A 27 9.86 2.06 4.70
CA LYS A 27 9.23 3.38 4.76
C LYS A 27 10.22 4.52 5.10
N PRO A 28 10.96 4.49 6.23
CA PRO A 28 11.88 5.58 6.57
C PRO A 28 13.05 5.72 5.59
N ARG A 29 13.46 4.64 4.92
CA ARG A 29 14.53 4.69 3.90
C ARG A 29 14.07 5.40 2.64
N LEU A 30 12.85 5.14 2.20
CA LEU A 30 12.24 5.81 1.05
C LEU A 30 11.93 7.27 1.37
N GLU A 31 11.40 7.56 2.55
CA GLU A 31 11.18 8.94 3.02
C GLU A 31 12.49 9.73 3.12
N SER A 32 13.54 9.14 3.71
CA SER A 32 14.87 9.74 3.77
C SER A 32 15.51 9.93 2.39
N ALA A 33 15.07 9.17 1.38
CA ALA A 33 15.53 9.31 0.00
C ALA A 33 14.81 10.46 -0.74
N GLY A 34 13.82 11.11 -0.12
CA GLY A 34 13.03 12.21 -0.68
C GLY A 34 11.75 11.74 -1.38
N HIS A 35 11.21 10.57 -1.02
CA HIS A 35 10.00 10.03 -1.62
C HIS A 35 8.83 10.06 -0.65
N ARG A 36 7.62 10.22 -1.17
CA ARG A 36 6.38 10.11 -0.37
C ARG A 36 6.02 8.63 -0.24
N VAL A 37 5.63 8.18 0.95
CA VAL A 37 5.34 6.76 1.19
C VAL A 37 4.03 6.60 1.96
N THR A 38 3.11 5.84 1.39
CA THR A 38 1.88 5.42 2.06
C THR A 38 1.92 3.91 2.22
N ALA A 39 1.93 3.43 3.47
CA ALA A 39 1.76 2.00 3.77
C ALA A 39 0.33 1.80 4.30
N LEU A 40 -0.43 0.94 3.64
CA LEU A 40 -1.84 0.72 3.94
C LEU A 40 -2.03 -0.61 4.66
N ASP A 41 -3.00 -0.64 5.57
CA ASP A 41 -3.57 -1.88 6.12
C ASP A 41 -4.84 -2.23 5.33
N LEU A 42 -4.86 -3.43 4.74
CA LEU A 42 -6.04 -3.98 4.09
C LEU A 42 -7.12 -4.34 5.13
N ALA A 43 -8.33 -4.65 4.68
CA ALA A 43 -9.40 -4.99 5.62
C ALA A 43 -9.01 -6.22 6.46
N ALA A 44 -9.39 -6.20 7.74
CA ALA A 44 -9.06 -7.24 8.70
C ALA A 44 -7.55 -7.54 8.87
N SER A 45 -6.69 -6.56 8.58
CA SER A 45 -5.23 -6.69 8.66
C SER A 45 -4.60 -5.57 9.49
N GLY A 46 -3.49 -5.89 10.17
CA GLY A 46 -2.75 -4.92 10.98
C GLY A 46 -3.61 -4.28 12.08
N ILE A 47 -3.84 -2.97 11.98
CA ILE A 47 -4.68 -2.20 12.92
C ILE A 47 -6.13 -2.02 12.46
N ASN A 48 -6.49 -2.55 11.29
CA ASN A 48 -7.85 -2.48 10.77
C ASN A 48 -8.80 -3.27 11.69
N THR A 49 -9.92 -2.66 12.08
CA THR A 49 -10.85 -3.22 13.06
C THR A 49 -11.90 -4.16 12.48
N LYS A 50 -12.00 -4.29 11.14
CA LYS A 50 -12.91 -5.27 10.52
C LYS A 50 -12.48 -6.68 10.94
N ALA A 51 -13.43 -7.52 11.32
CA ALA A 51 -13.10 -8.91 11.60
C ALA A 51 -12.98 -9.69 10.29
N ILE A 52 -12.08 -10.67 10.23
CA ILE A 52 -11.87 -11.46 9.00
C ILE A 52 -13.12 -12.25 8.60
N GLN A 53 -13.98 -12.61 9.57
CA GLN A 53 -15.26 -13.25 9.29
C GLN A 53 -16.27 -12.34 8.55
N ASP A 54 -16.07 -11.02 8.58
CA ASP A 54 -16.92 -10.03 7.90
C ASP A 54 -16.36 -9.62 6.53
N VAL A 55 -15.28 -10.27 6.09
CA VAL A 55 -14.65 -10.05 4.78
C VAL A 55 -14.88 -11.29 3.93
N HIS A 56 -15.86 -11.20 3.02
CA HIS A 56 -16.34 -12.32 2.22
C HIS A 56 -15.77 -12.34 0.81
N SER A 57 -15.17 -11.24 0.37
CA SER A 57 -14.62 -11.11 -0.97
C SER A 57 -13.26 -10.44 -0.97
N LEU A 58 -12.53 -10.65 -2.06
CA LEU A 58 -11.28 -9.95 -2.29
C LEU A 58 -11.48 -8.44 -2.50
N ALA A 59 -12.61 -8.04 -3.08
CA ALA A 59 -12.95 -6.64 -3.24
C ALA A 59 -13.09 -5.97 -1.88
N GLU A 60 -13.79 -6.60 -0.93
CA GLU A 60 -13.89 -6.13 0.46
C GLU A 60 -12.54 -6.14 1.17
N TYR A 61 -11.72 -7.16 0.95
CA TYR A 61 -10.36 -7.20 1.51
C TYR A 61 -9.50 -6.02 1.02
N SER A 62 -9.65 -5.66 -0.26
CA SER A 62 -8.87 -4.62 -0.94
C SER A 62 -9.49 -3.22 -0.83
N GLU A 63 -10.65 -3.08 -0.19
CA GLU A 63 -11.39 -1.82 -0.12
C GLU A 63 -10.54 -0.62 0.34
N PRO A 64 -9.73 -0.71 1.43
CA PRO A 64 -8.88 0.42 1.84
C PRO A 64 -7.88 0.87 0.76
N LEU A 65 -7.41 -0.05 -0.07
CA LEU A 65 -6.54 0.29 -1.20
C LEU A 65 -7.32 0.94 -2.34
N LEU A 66 -8.51 0.43 -2.66
CA LEU A 66 -9.35 0.99 -3.72
C LEU A 66 -9.81 2.41 -3.37
N GLU A 67 -10.23 2.64 -2.13
CA GLU A 67 -10.58 3.97 -1.62
C GLU A 67 -9.38 4.93 -1.71
N PHE A 68 -8.20 4.46 -1.33
CA PHE A 68 -6.99 5.25 -1.44
C PHE A 68 -6.64 5.60 -2.89
N ILE A 69 -6.71 4.63 -3.82
CA ILE A 69 -6.49 4.89 -5.24
C ILE A 69 -7.53 5.88 -5.80
N ALA A 70 -8.79 5.74 -5.41
CA ALA A 70 -9.85 6.67 -5.83
C ALA A 70 -9.66 8.09 -5.28
N SER A 71 -8.94 8.25 -4.16
CA SER A 71 -8.60 9.56 -3.60
C SER A 71 -7.42 10.27 -4.30
N ILE A 72 -6.65 9.54 -5.10
CA ILE A 72 -5.50 10.09 -5.84
C ILE A 72 -5.99 10.90 -7.05
N GLY A 73 -5.41 12.07 -7.28
CA GLY A 73 -5.78 12.92 -8.41
C GLY A 73 -5.46 12.26 -9.76
N PRO A 74 -6.22 12.55 -10.84
CA PRO A 74 -6.07 11.87 -12.14
C PRO A 74 -4.69 12.02 -12.78
N GLU A 75 -3.95 13.10 -12.45
CA GLU A 75 -2.60 13.37 -12.97
C GLU A 75 -1.48 12.85 -12.04
N GLU A 76 -1.84 12.32 -10.86
CA GLU A 76 -0.88 11.89 -9.86
C GLU A 76 -0.49 10.42 -10.08
N LYS A 77 0.81 10.19 -10.27
CA LYS A 77 1.36 8.85 -10.50
C LYS A 77 1.90 8.26 -9.21
N VAL A 78 1.53 7.02 -8.93
CA VAL A 78 2.01 6.26 -7.79
C VAL A 78 2.73 4.98 -8.21
N ILE A 79 3.71 4.57 -7.41
CA ILE A 79 4.37 3.28 -7.54
C ILE A 79 3.74 2.33 -6.52
N LEU A 80 2.96 1.36 -7.00
CA LEU A 80 2.38 0.31 -6.18
C LEU A 80 3.40 -0.81 -5.96
N VAL A 81 3.71 -1.11 -4.69
CA VAL A 81 4.63 -2.18 -4.28
C VAL A 81 3.86 -3.19 -3.44
N SER A 82 3.93 -4.46 -3.84
CA SER A 82 3.16 -5.54 -3.22
C SER A 82 4.06 -6.73 -2.90
N HIS A 83 3.84 -7.36 -1.74
CA HIS A 83 4.57 -8.57 -1.34
C HIS A 83 3.78 -9.85 -1.63
N ARG A 84 4.38 -10.76 -2.43
CA ARG A 84 4.16 -12.21 -2.73
C ARG A 84 2.74 -12.81 -2.78
N LYS A 85 1.76 -12.33 -2.02
CA LYS A 85 0.36 -12.78 -2.06
C LYS A 85 -0.61 -11.78 -2.66
N PHE A 86 -0.28 -10.49 -2.75
CA PHE A 86 -1.20 -9.52 -3.34
C PHE A 86 -1.18 -9.55 -4.89
N LEU A 87 -0.09 -9.97 -5.55
CA LEU A 87 -0.05 -10.09 -7.01
C LEU A 87 -0.97 -11.20 -7.57
N LEU A 88 -1.24 -12.26 -6.78
CA LEU A 88 -2.20 -13.30 -7.16
C LEU A 88 -3.67 -12.84 -7.08
N LEU A 89 -3.92 -11.64 -6.56
CA LEU A 89 -5.25 -11.07 -6.36
C LEU A 89 -5.67 -10.16 -7.53
N PHE A 90 -4.78 -9.90 -8.49
CA PHE A 90 -5.05 -9.04 -9.67
C PHE A 90 -4.90 -9.78 -11.01
N SER A 91 -4.82 -11.12 -11.00
CA SER A 91 -4.76 -11.94 -12.22
C SER A 91 -6.10 -12.59 -12.55
#